data_AF-A0A6J4T1A3-F1
#
_entry.id   AF-A0A6J4T1A3-F1
#
_cell.length_a   1.000
_cell.length_b   1.000
_cell.length_c   1.000
_cell.angle_alpha   90.00
_cell.angle_beta   90.00
_cell.angle_gamma   90.00
#
_symmetry.space_group_name_H-M   'P 1'
#
loop_
_entity.id
_entity.type
_entity.pdbx_description
1 polymer ?
#
loop_
_entity_poly.entity_id
_entity_poly.type
_entity_poly.pdbx_seq_one_letter_code
_entity_poly.pdbx_strand_id
1 'polypeptide(L)'
;MPPKQRRVESKSALNHMQALESRSDEELEAETRYRSAAQALLGARAAEKMDADRVRAHYRAAIAAARPQERLQLRRMAEASIALAERRGADLKVAAEKLGQAPPTNRQLWALRIMGLVAPGPRSGPWRKVRALLIVLAFILAVFALGFGLVKLIALPFGGLESSLAIFWGFVLMTVALVALIVVGRRRQRKAQAKAAEARAEQLQRIRR
;
A
#
# COMPACT_ATOMS: atom_id res chain seq x y z
N MET A 1 -11.53 52.26 7.20
CA MET A 1 -11.86 51.09 8.05
C MET A 1 -10.94 49.94 7.69
N PRO A 2 -10.10 49.40 8.59
CA PRO A 2 -9.28 48.24 8.26
C PRO A 2 -10.16 46.98 8.19
N PRO A 3 -9.98 46.11 7.17
CA PRO A 3 -10.84 44.94 6.96
C PRO A 3 -10.61 43.89 8.06
N LYS A 4 -11.73 43.46 8.65
CA LYS A 4 -11.84 42.44 9.71
C LYS A 4 -11.19 41.12 9.25
N GLN A 5 -10.11 40.72 9.88
CA GLN A 5 -9.40 39.47 9.61
C GLN A 5 -10.33 38.26 9.85
N ARG A 6 -10.78 37.59 8.78
CA ARG A 6 -11.37 36.24 8.87
C ARG A 6 -10.24 35.21 8.88
N ARG A 7 -9.77 34.85 10.07
CA ARG A 7 -8.74 33.80 10.22
C ARG A 7 -9.12 32.74 11.25
N VAL A 8 -10.33 32.18 11.21
CA VAL A 8 -10.71 31.10 12.14
C VAL A 8 -11.80 30.14 11.59
N GLU A 9 -11.56 29.44 10.47
CA GLU A 9 -12.46 28.32 10.07
C GLU A 9 -11.72 27.03 9.64
N SER A 10 -10.44 27.11 9.25
CA SER A 10 -9.68 25.92 8.80
C SER A 10 -9.31 24.91 9.90
N LYS A 11 -9.56 25.23 11.18
CA LYS A 11 -9.38 24.30 12.30
C LYS A 11 -10.62 23.43 12.59
N SER A 12 -11.78 23.78 12.03
CA SER A 12 -13.07 23.12 12.32
C SER A 12 -13.10 21.66 11.86
N ALA A 13 -12.80 21.39 10.59
CA ALA A 13 -12.88 20.05 10.01
C ALA A 13 -11.93 19.04 10.68
N LEU A 14 -10.70 19.46 10.99
CA LEU A 14 -9.71 18.60 11.65
C LEU A 14 -10.08 18.30 13.11
N ASN A 15 -10.66 19.28 13.84
CA ASN A 15 -11.12 19.07 15.20
C ASN A 15 -12.27 18.05 15.26
N HIS A 16 -13.20 18.09 14.29
CA HIS A 16 -14.27 17.10 14.19
C HIS A 16 -13.77 15.72 13.81
N MET A 17 -12.73 15.62 12.98
CA MET A 17 -12.09 14.34 12.67
C MET A 17 -11.40 13.73 13.89
N GLN A 18 -10.68 14.52 14.70
CA GLN A 18 -10.04 14.04 15.93
C GLN A 18 -11.06 13.50 16.94
N ALA A 19 -12.21 14.16 17.08
CA ALA A 19 -13.28 13.71 17.97
C ALA A 19 -13.93 12.38 17.53
N LEU A 20 -13.80 12.01 16.25
CA LEU A 20 -14.39 10.81 15.66
C LEU A 20 -13.35 9.70 15.41
N GLU A 21 -12.06 9.96 15.66
CA GLU A 21 -10.97 9.04 15.31
C GLU A 21 -11.04 7.71 16.07
N SER A 22 -11.55 7.73 17.30
CA SER A 22 -11.74 6.54 18.15
C SER A 22 -12.98 5.71 17.81
N ARG A 23 -13.89 6.22 16.97
CA ARG A 23 -15.15 5.53 16.64
C ARG A 23 -14.95 4.39 15.65
N SER A 24 -15.80 3.38 15.73
CA SER A 24 -15.75 2.22 14.84
C SER A 24 -16.17 2.58 13.40
N ASP A 25 -15.82 1.74 12.42
CA ASP A 25 -16.21 1.96 11.01
C ASP A 25 -17.75 2.02 10.88
N GLU A 26 -18.48 1.20 11.65
CA GLU A 26 -19.95 1.15 11.67
C GLU A 26 -20.57 2.42 12.28
N GLU A 27 -20.00 2.91 13.39
CA GLU A 27 -20.44 4.16 14.03
C GLU A 27 -20.20 5.38 13.13
N LEU A 28 -19.14 5.36 12.31
CA LEU A 28 -18.84 6.43 11.36
C LEU A 28 -19.78 6.41 10.14
N GLU A 29 -20.26 5.25 9.73
CA GLU A 29 -21.27 5.12 8.67
C GLU A 29 -22.64 5.62 9.12
N ALA A 30 -22.99 5.38 10.39
CA ALA A 30 -24.22 5.88 11.00
C ALA A 30 -24.17 7.38 11.36
N GLU A 31 -22.99 8.00 11.37
CA GLU A 31 -22.79 9.40 11.77
C GLU A 31 -23.39 10.38 10.74
N THR A 32 -24.42 11.12 11.17
CA THR A 32 -25.14 12.09 10.33
C THR A 32 -24.69 13.54 10.57
N ARG A 33 -24.29 13.88 11.80
CA ARG A 33 -24.02 15.27 12.21
C ARG A 33 -22.72 15.79 11.65
N TYR A 34 -21.68 14.95 11.65
CA TYR A 34 -20.36 15.25 11.09
C TYR A 34 -20.03 14.38 9.89
N ARG A 35 -21.01 14.19 9.00
CA ARG A 35 -20.92 13.26 7.86
C ARG A 35 -19.71 13.50 6.95
N SER A 36 -19.31 14.76 6.73
CA SER A 36 -18.11 15.08 5.94
C SER A 36 -16.82 14.57 6.59
N ALA A 37 -16.67 14.76 7.90
CA ALA A 37 -15.53 14.29 8.68
C ALA A 37 -15.51 12.77 8.84
N ALA A 38 -16.67 12.15 9.09
CA ALA A 38 -16.80 10.71 9.20
C ALA A 38 -16.42 9.99 7.90
N GLN A 39 -16.92 10.48 6.76
CA GLN A 39 -16.57 9.94 5.45
C GLN A 39 -15.10 10.20 5.09
N ALA A 40 -14.52 11.32 5.48
CA ALA A 40 -13.08 11.56 5.31
C ALA A 40 -12.22 10.57 6.12
N LEU A 41 -12.66 10.19 7.32
CA LEU A 41 -11.98 9.20 8.17
C LEU A 41 -12.08 7.78 7.59
N LEU A 42 -13.27 7.37 7.13
CA LEU A 42 -13.46 6.11 6.42
C LEU A 42 -12.60 6.05 5.15
N GLY A 43 -12.50 7.17 4.42
CA GLY A 43 -11.60 7.32 3.29
C GLY A 43 -10.12 7.18 3.68
N ALA A 44 -9.70 7.73 4.82
CA ALA A 44 -8.33 7.56 5.32
C ALA A 44 -8.02 6.11 5.72
N ARG A 45 -8.95 5.45 6.45
CA ARG A 45 -8.82 4.03 6.82
C ARG A 45 -8.80 3.10 5.61
N ALA A 46 -9.59 3.42 4.58
CA ALA A 46 -9.54 2.70 3.31
C ALA A 46 -8.19 2.87 2.59
N ALA A 47 -7.53 4.02 2.74
CA ALA A 47 -6.22 4.28 2.15
C ALA A 47 -5.12 3.44 2.82
N GLU A 48 -5.19 3.24 4.14
CA GLU A 48 -4.30 2.34 4.87
C GLU A 48 -4.47 0.88 4.41
N LYS A 49 -5.71 0.48 4.11
CA LYS A 49 -6.04 -0.83 3.52
C LYS A 49 -5.65 -0.93 2.03
N MET A 50 -5.10 0.13 1.43
CA MET A 50 -4.69 0.21 0.02
C MET A 50 -5.85 0.00 -0.97
N ASP A 51 -7.07 0.37 -0.59
CA ASP A 51 -8.27 0.26 -1.44
C ASP A 51 -8.58 1.60 -2.12
N ALA A 52 -8.01 1.79 -3.31
CA ALA A 52 -8.14 3.05 -4.04
C ALA A 52 -9.59 3.40 -4.46
N ASP A 53 -10.47 2.41 -4.62
CA ASP A 53 -11.84 2.67 -5.08
C ASP A 53 -12.74 3.08 -3.91
N ARG A 54 -12.61 2.43 -2.74
CA ARG A 54 -13.29 2.88 -1.51
C ARG A 54 -12.84 4.26 -1.07
N VAL A 55 -11.53 4.55 -1.13
CA VAL A 55 -10.99 5.89 -0.81
C VAL A 55 -11.70 6.97 -1.63
N ARG A 56 -11.82 6.79 -2.95
CA ARG A 56 -12.50 7.74 -3.82
C ARG A 56 -13.97 7.90 -3.48
N ALA A 57 -14.68 6.80 -3.24
CA ALA A 57 -16.10 6.83 -2.92
C ALA A 57 -16.35 7.65 -1.63
N HIS A 58 -15.60 7.35 -0.58
CA HIS A 58 -15.72 8.04 0.70
C HIS A 58 -15.31 9.52 0.61
N TYR A 59 -14.20 9.87 -0.06
CA TYR A 59 -13.82 11.28 -0.22
C TYR A 59 -14.77 12.06 -1.14
N ARG A 60 -15.38 11.43 -2.16
CA ARG A 60 -16.44 12.08 -2.96
C ARG A 60 -17.66 12.40 -2.09
N ALA A 61 -18.10 11.45 -1.27
CA ALA A 61 -19.20 11.64 -0.32
C ALA A 61 -18.85 12.72 0.73
N ALA A 62 -17.61 12.72 1.24
CA ALA A 62 -17.12 13.72 2.18
C ALA A 62 -17.15 15.14 1.60
N ILE A 63 -16.65 15.32 0.36
CA ILE A 63 -16.63 16.62 -0.32
C ILE A 63 -18.04 17.11 -0.64
N ALA A 64 -18.95 16.20 -1.02
CA ALA A 64 -20.35 16.54 -1.28
C ALA A 64 -21.06 17.04 -0.01
N ALA A 65 -20.80 16.41 1.14
CA ALA A 65 -21.35 16.80 2.44
C ALA A 65 -20.65 18.02 3.08
N ALA A 66 -19.50 18.45 2.55
CA ALA A 66 -18.67 19.49 3.17
C ALA A 66 -19.07 20.92 2.78
N ARG A 67 -18.80 21.83 3.73
CA ARG A 67 -18.94 23.28 3.54
C ARG A 67 -17.93 23.80 2.49
N PRO A 68 -18.26 24.85 1.70
CA PRO A 68 -17.39 25.33 0.61
C PRO A 68 -15.95 25.63 1.00
N GLN A 69 -15.73 26.12 2.22
CA GLN A 69 -14.41 26.46 2.77
C GLN A 69 -13.55 25.22 3.05
N GLU A 70 -14.18 24.11 3.47
CA GLU A 70 -13.51 22.87 3.85
C GLU A 70 -13.24 21.96 2.64
N ARG A 71 -13.96 22.17 1.53
CA ARG A 71 -13.82 21.38 0.29
C ARG A 71 -12.41 21.38 -0.25
N LEU A 72 -11.70 22.50 -0.18
CA LEU A 72 -10.32 22.59 -0.68
C LEU A 72 -9.37 21.70 0.15
N GLN A 73 -9.51 21.72 1.48
CA GLN A 73 -8.69 20.89 2.36
C GLN A 73 -9.01 19.40 2.18
N LEU A 74 -10.29 19.05 2.08
CA LEU A 74 -10.72 17.67 1.83
C LEU A 74 -10.26 17.15 0.46
N ARG A 75 -10.22 17.99 -0.59
CA ARG A 75 -9.65 17.62 -1.89
C ARG A 75 -8.15 17.33 -1.80
N ARG A 76 -7.40 18.17 -1.09
CA ARG A 76 -5.96 17.96 -0.86
C ARG A 76 -5.70 16.67 -0.06
N MET A 77 -6.48 16.43 0.99
CA MET A 77 -6.42 15.19 1.77
C MET A 77 -6.78 13.97 0.91
N ALA A 78 -7.81 14.08 0.08
CA ALA A 78 -8.19 13.02 -0.85
C ALA A 78 -7.07 12.70 -1.85
N GLU A 79 -6.38 13.71 -2.41
CA GLU A 79 -5.24 13.51 -3.30
C GLU A 79 -4.12 12.71 -2.62
N ALA A 80 -3.78 13.05 -1.37
CA ALA A 80 -2.77 12.33 -0.60
C ALA A 80 -3.19 10.88 -0.29
N SER A 81 -4.43 10.67 0.17
CA SER A 81 -4.98 9.35 0.49
C SER A 81 -5.11 8.45 -0.75
N ILE A 82 -5.48 9.02 -1.91
CA ILE A 82 -5.53 8.30 -3.18
C ILE A 82 -4.11 7.93 -3.64
N ALA A 83 -3.15 8.85 -3.55
CA ALA A 83 -1.76 8.57 -3.90
C ALA A 83 -1.16 7.45 -3.02
N LEU A 84 -1.52 7.41 -1.74
CA LEU A 84 -1.15 6.33 -0.82
C LEU A 84 -1.75 4.99 -1.27
N ALA A 85 -3.08 4.95 -1.47
CA ALA A 85 -3.79 3.73 -1.83
C ALA A 85 -3.35 3.15 -3.18
N GLU A 86 -2.99 4.01 -4.13
CA GLU A 86 -2.46 3.59 -5.43
C GLU A 86 -0.94 3.30 -5.41
N ARG A 87 -0.29 3.42 -4.24
CA ARG A 87 1.14 3.16 -4.05
C ARG A 87 2.02 4.06 -4.91
N ARG A 88 1.61 5.32 -5.11
CA ARG A 88 2.32 6.31 -5.94
C ARG A 88 3.17 7.23 -5.06
N GLY A 89 4.36 6.76 -4.69
CA GLY A 89 5.26 7.51 -3.79
C GLY A 89 5.64 8.92 -4.26
N ALA A 90 5.80 9.15 -5.57
CA ALA A 90 6.10 10.48 -6.10
C ALA A 90 4.91 11.45 -5.91
N ASP A 91 3.70 11.01 -6.26
CA ASP A 91 2.48 11.80 -6.13
C ASP A 91 2.14 12.06 -4.65
N LEU A 92 2.43 11.10 -3.77
CA LEU A 92 2.22 11.21 -2.33
C LEU A 92 3.13 12.27 -1.68
N LYS A 93 4.40 12.36 -2.11
CA LYS A 93 5.31 13.43 -1.64
C LYS A 93 4.78 14.81 -2.00
N VAL A 94 4.38 14.99 -3.26
CA VAL A 94 3.82 16.27 -3.76
C VAL A 94 2.50 16.61 -3.05
N ALA A 95 1.64 15.63 -2.79
CA ALA A 95 0.39 15.84 -2.08
C ALA A 95 0.62 16.19 -0.60
N ALA A 96 1.59 15.54 0.08
CA ALA A 96 1.97 15.84 1.46
C ALA A 96 2.54 17.26 1.60
N GLU A 97 3.37 17.69 0.65
CA GLU A 97 3.91 19.07 0.59
C GLU A 97 2.79 20.11 0.40
N LYS A 98 1.80 19.83 -0.47
CA LYS A 98 0.62 20.70 -0.67
C LYS A 98 -0.31 20.76 0.55
N LEU A 99 -0.29 19.74 1.41
CA LEU A 99 -1.01 19.69 2.68
C LEU A 99 -0.25 20.40 3.82
N GLY A 100 1.01 20.77 3.61
CA GLY A 100 1.87 21.34 4.65
C GLY A 100 2.29 20.34 5.73
N GLN A 101 2.17 19.04 5.46
CA GLN A 101 2.65 17.98 6.36
C GLN A 101 4.13 17.70 6.12
N ALA A 102 4.83 17.21 7.14
CA ALA A 102 6.21 16.78 7.00
C ALA A 102 6.32 15.70 5.91
N PRO A 103 7.23 15.85 4.93
CA PRO A 103 7.32 14.91 3.84
C PRO A 103 7.70 13.52 4.39
N PRO A 104 7.07 12.43 3.88
CA PRO A 104 7.38 11.09 4.32
C PRO A 104 8.85 10.75 4.06
N THR A 105 9.45 9.98 4.96
CA THR A 105 10.89 9.68 4.91
C THR A 105 11.27 9.03 3.58
N ASN A 106 12.43 9.38 3.02
CA ASN A 106 12.91 8.84 1.73
C ASN A 106 12.89 7.30 1.67
N ARG A 107 13.12 6.61 2.80
CA ARG A 107 13.01 5.14 2.91
C ARG A 107 11.57 4.63 2.75
N GLN A 108 10.58 5.33 3.31
CA GLN A 108 9.16 5.00 3.17
C GLN A 108 8.67 5.23 1.73
N LEU A 109 9.14 6.32 1.10
CA LEU A 109 8.87 6.60 -0.31
C LEU A 109 9.50 5.54 -1.23
N TRP A 110 10.72 5.10 -0.94
CA TRP A 110 11.39 4.01 -1.66
C TRP A 110 10.63 2.69 -1.53
N ALA A 111 10.19 2.35 -0.32
CA ALA A 111 9.37 1.16 -0.07
C ALA A 111 8.04 1.22 -0.85
N LEU A 112 7.36 2.37 -0.87
CA LEU A 112 6.11 2.55 -1.62
C LEU A 112 6.34 2.44 -3.14
N ARG A 113 7.50 2.91 -3.64
CA ARG A 113 7.90 2.75 -5.06
C ARG A 113 8.17 1.29 -5.42
N ILE A 114 8.86 0.54 -4.57
CA ILE A 114 9.07 -0.90 -4.78
C ILE A 114 7.72 -1.62 -4.77
N MET A 115 6.84 -1.29 -3.83
CA MET A 115 5.52 -1.91 -3.73
C MET A 115 4.67 -1.61 -4.97
N GLY A 116 4.68 -0.36 -5.45
CA GLY A 116 4.02 0.04 -6.68
C GLY A 116 4.66 -0.53 -7.95
N LEU A 117 5.92 -0.96 -7.91
CA LEU A 117 6.63 -1.63 -9.00
C LEU A 117 6.23 -3.11 -9.11
N VAL A 118 6.16 -3.81 -7.98
CA VAL A 118 5.85 -5.25 -7.92
C VAL A 118 4.34 -5.52 -8.01
N ALA A 119 3.52 -4.70 -7.35
CA ALA A 119 2.07 -4.83 -7.31
C ALA A 119 1.42 -3.46 -7.59
N PRO A 120 1.34 -3.06 -8.88
CA PRO A 120 0.80 -1.76 -9.25
C PRO A 120 -0.70 -1.68 -8.94
N GLY A 121 -1.18 -0.51 -8.54
CA GLY A 121 -2.59 -0.32 -8.14
C GLY A 121 -3.61 -0.64 -9.25
N PRO A 122 -4.90 -0.84 -8.92
CA PRO A 122 -5.94 -1.34 -9.84
C PRO A 122 -6.09 -0.52 -11.13
N ARG A 123 -5.94 0.80 -11.04
CA ARG A 123 -6.04 1.78 -12.16
C ARG A 123 -4.71 2.18 -12.77
N SER A 124 -3.63 1.45 -12.48
CA SER A 124 -2.35 1.66 -13.16
C SER A 124 -2.49 1.41 -14.67
N GLY A 125 -1.86 2.27 -15.48
CA GLY A 125 -1.89 2.14 -16.94
C GLY A 125 -1.35 0.78 -17.41
N PRO A 126 -1.80 0.28 -18.57
CA PRO A 126 -1.51 -1.09 -19.03
C PRO A 126 0.00 -1.40 -19.03
N TRP A 127 0.82 -0.42 -19.41
CA TRP A 127 2.28 -0.50 -19.39
C TRP A 127 2.90 -0.82 -18.02
N ARG A 128 2.34 -0.32 -16.90
CA ARG A 128 2.86 -0.65 -15.56
C ARG A 128 2.53 -2.08 -15.15
N LYS A 129 1.36 -2.58 -15.56
CA LYS A 129 0.94 -3.97 -15.34
C LYS A 129 1.81 -4.93 -16.16
N VAL A 130 2.03 -4.61 -17.44
CA VAL A 130 2.94 -5.36 -18.33
C VAL A 130 4.36 -5.37 -17.78
N ARG A 131 4.90 -4.22 -17.33
CA ARG A 131 6.23 -4.17 -16.72
C ARG A 131 6.33 -5.00 -15.44
N ALA A 132 5.32 -4.92 -14.55
CA ALA A 132 5.30 -5.75 -13.34
C ALA A 132 5.27 -7.25 -13.70
N LEU A 133 4.45 -7.63 -14.68
CA LEU A 133 4.40 -9.00 -15.18
C LEU A 133 5.74 -9.45 -15.78
N LEU A 134 6.38 -8.61 -16.60
CA LEU A 134 7.69 -8.90 -17.19
C LEU A 134 8.77 -9.06 -16.12
N ILE A 135 8.73 -8.26 -15.04
CA ILE A 135 9.67 -8.40 -13.92
C ILE A 135 9.46 -9.75 -13.21
N VAL A 136 8.21 -10.15 -12.96
CA VAL A 136 7.91 -11.46 -12.37
C VAL A 136 8.36 -12.58 -13.31
N LEU A 137 8.07 -12.48 -14.60
CA LEU A 137 8.47 -13.47 -15.60
C LEU A 137 10.00 -13.58 -15.72
N ALA A 138 10.70 -12.44 -15.77
CA ALA A 138 12.15 -12.39 -15.79
C ALA A 138 12.76 -13.00 -14.52
N PHE A 139 12.15 -12.76 -13.35
CA PHE A 139 12.58 -13.38 -12.10
C PHE A 139 12.41 -14.90 -12.13
N ILE A 140 11.27 -15.39 -12.65
CA ILE A 140 11.04 -16.82 -12.85
C ILE A 140 12.12 -17.40 -13.77
N LEU A 141 12.34 -16.78 -14.94
CA LEU A 141 13.37 -17.21 -15.89
C LEU A 141 14.78 -17.18 -15.29
N ALA A 142 15.10 -16.20 -14.45
CA ALA A 142 16.39 -16.12 -13.76
C ALA A 142 16.57 -17.29 -12.76
N VAL A 143 15.51 -17.68 -12.04
CA VAL A 143 15.53 -18.86 -11.16
C VAL A 143 15.72 -20.14 -11.98
N PHE A 144 15.06 -20.26 -13.13
CA PHE A 144 15.26 -21.38 -14.06
C PHE A 144 16.71 -21.44 -14.59
N ALA A 145 17.25 -20.30 -15.03
CA ALA A 145 18.63 -20.23 -15.52
C ALA A 145 19.65 -20.57 -14.44
N LEU A 146 19.43 -20.13 -13.20
CA LEU A 146 20.26 -20.50 -12.05
C LEU A 146 20.19 -21.99 -11.72
N GLY A 147 18.99 -22.57 -11.70
CA GLY A 147 18.80 -24.01 -11.46
C GLY A 147 19.47 -24.87 -12.53
N PHE A 148 19.25 -24.53 -13.80
CA PHE A 148 19.90 -25.20 -14.93
C PHE A 148 21.43 -25.03 -14.90
N GLY A 149 21.90 -23.82 -14.62
CA GLY A 149 23.32 -23.50 -14.49
C GLY A 149 23.99 -24.32 -13.40
N LEU A 150 23.37 -24.44 -12.22
CA LEU A 150 23.89 -25.25 -11.12
C LEU A 150 23.98 -26.74 -11.47
N VAL A 151 22.92 -27.31 -12.07
CA VAL A 151 22.91 -28.72 -12.48
C VAL A 151 24.05 -28.98 -13.47
N LYS A 152 24.24 -28.09 -14.44
CA LYS A 152 25.31 -28.23 -15.45
C LYS A 152 26.72 -28.07 -14.84
N LEU A 153 26.88 -27.17 -13.86
CA LEU A 153 28.15 -26.96 -13.15
C LEU A 153 28.53 -28.20 -12.32
N ILE A 154 27.56 -28.79 -11.63
CA ILE A 154 27.76 -30.01 -10.82
C ILE A 154 28.00 -31.22 -11.71
N ALA A 155 27.37 -31.29 -12.89
CA ALA A 155 27.55 -32.39 -13.83
C ALA A 155 28.89 -32.36 -14.58
N LEU A 156 29.54 -31.19 -14.64
CA LEU A 156 30.81 -30.98 -15.35
C LEU A 156 31.94 -31.93 -14.89
N PRO A 157 32.22 -32.11 -13.58
CA PRO A 157 33.24 -33.05 -13.12
C PRO A 157 32.90 -34.53 -13.34
N PHE A 158 31.64 -34.88 -13.63
CA PHE A 158 31.22 -36.27 -13.83
C PHE A 158 31.16 -36.68 -15.31
N GLY A 159 31.78 -35.91 -16.21
CA GLY A 159 31.81 -36.22 -17.65
C GLY A 159 30.60 -35.71 -18.44
N GLY A 160 29.73 -34.90 -17.80
CA GLY A 160 28.50 -34.39 -18.39
C GLY A 160 27.32 -35.34 -18.23
N LEU A 161 26.14 -34.79 -17.97
CA LEU A 161 24.89 -35.54 -17.96
C LEU A 161 24.26 -35.52 -19.36
N GLU A 162 23.70 -36.65 -19.81
CA GLU A 162 22.79 -36.65 -20.95
C GLU A 162 21.65 -35.65 -20.70
N SER A 163 21.27 -34.92 -21.75
CA SER A 163 20.23 -33.89 -21.71
C SER A 163 18.93 -34.39 -21.06
N SER A 164 18.57 -35.66 -21.26
CA SER A 164 17.41 -36.33 -20.68
C SER A 164 17.44 -36.36 -19.14
N LEU A 165 18.58 -36.71 -18.54
CA LEU A 165 18.74 -36.76 -17.09
C LEU A 165 18.84 -35.35 -16.48
N ALA A 166 19.48 -34.42 -17.19
CA ALA A 166 19.57 -33.03 -16.78
C ALA A 166 18.20 -32.33 -16.75
N ILE A 167 17.31 -32.65 -17.70
CA ILE A 167 15.93 -32.14 -17.71
C ILE A 167 15.15 -32.67 -16.51
N PHE A 168 15.26 -33.97 -16.20
CA PHE A 168 14.57 -34.57 -15.04
C PHE A 168 15.04 -33.94 -13.72
N TRP A 169 16.35 -33.89 -13.47
CA TRP A 169 16.89 -33.28 -12.26
C TRP A 169 16.67 -31.76 -12.21
N GLY A 170 16.68 -31.09 -13.35
CA GLY A 170 16.28 -29.68 -13.46
C GLY A 170 14.83 -29.46 -13.04
N PHE A 171 13.91 -30.34 -13.45
CA PHE A 171 12.50 -30.27 -13.04
C PHE A 171 12.31 -30.57 -11.54
N VAL A 172 13.02 -31.57 -11.01
CA VAL A 172 12.99 -31.88 -9.56
C VAL A 172 13.52 -30.70 -8.74
N LEU A 173 14.68 -30.14 -9.13
CA LEU A 173 15.29 -29.00 -8.47
C LEU A 173 14.41 -27.75 -8.58
N MET A 174 13.76 -27.52 -9.72
CA MET A 174 12.79 -26.45 -9.91
C MET A 174 11.58 -26.62 -8.98
N THR A 175 11.05 -27.84 -8.87
CA THR A 175 9.92 -28.15 -7.98
C THR A 175 10.29 -27.89 -6.53
N VAL A 176 11.47 -28.34 -6.09
CA VAL A 176 11.99 -28.09 -4.73
C VAL A 176 12.23 -26.60 -4.49
N ALA A 177 12.80 -25.87 -5.45
CA ALA A 177 13.00 -24.43 -5.34
C ALA A 177 11.67 -23.68 -5.21
N LEU A 178 10.65 -24.06 -5.99
CA LEU A 178 9.31 -23.45 -5.93
C LEU A 178 8.65 -23.72 -4.58
N VAL A 179 8.71 -24.97 -4.08
CA VAL A 179 8.20 -25.35 -2.77
C VAL A 179 8.92 -24.58 -1.66
N ALA A 180 10.24 -24.47 -1.73
CA ALA A 180 11.04 -23.69 -0.78
C ALA A 180 10.65 -22.20 -0.81
N LEU A 181 10.46 -21.61 -1.99
CA LEU A 181 10.05 -20.20 -2.14
C LEU A 181 8.64 -19.96 -1.59
N ILE A 182 7.70 -20.89 -1.83
CA ILE A 182 6.34 -20.83 -1.29
C ILE A 182 6.38 -20.95 0.24
N VAL A 183 7.17 -21.88 0.79
CA VAL A 183 7.30 -22.09 2.23
C VAL A 183 7.96 -20.89 2.91
N VAL A 184 9.05 -20.36 2.35
CA VAL A 184 9.75 -19.17 2.85
C VAL A 184 8.88 -17.92 2.70
N GLY A 185 8.18 -17.77 1.59
CA GLY A 185 7.20 -16.71 1.33
C GLY A 185 6.07 -16.73 2.36
N ARG A 186 5.45 -17.89 2.59
CA ARG A 186 4.42 -18.08 3.61
C ARG A 186 4.96 -17.84 5.03
N ARG A 187 6.19 -18.26 5.34
CA ARG A 187 6.82 -17.98 6.64
C ARG A 187 7.07 -16.49 6.86
N ARG A 188 7.54 -15.77 5.83
CA ARG A 188 7.75 -14.31 5.92
C ARG A 188 6.44 -13.55 6.02
N GLN A 189 5.40 -13.97 5.29
CA GLN A 189 4.05 -13.40 5.40
C GLN A 189 3.47 -13.62 6.80
N ARG A 190 3.59 -14.82 7.37
CA ARG A 190 3.16 -15.12 8.75
C ARG A 190 3.90 -14.28 9.79
N LYS A 191 5.21 -14.09 9.66
CA LYS A 191 5.98 -13.21 10.55
C LYS A 191 5.57 -11.74 10.44
N ALA A 192 5.26 -11.25 9.24
CA ALA A 192 4.75 -9.89 9.04
C ALA A 192 3.34 -9.72 9.63
N GLN A 193 2.48 -10.74 9.51
CA GLN A 193 1.14 -10.74 10.12
C GLN A 193 1.21 -10.81 11.65
N ALA A 194 2.12 -11.61 12.21
CA ALA A 194 2.34 -11.69 13.66
C ALA A 194 2.80 -10.33 14.22
N LYS A 195 3.76 -9.67 13.58
CA LYS A 195 4.20 -8.32 13.98
C LYS A 195 3.08 -7.27 13.86
N ALA A 196 2.23 -7.38 12.84
CA ALA A 196 1.06 -6.50 12.71
C ALA A 196 0.00 -6.78 13.78
N ALA A 197 -0.17 -8.04 14.21
CA ALA A 197 -1.07 -8.42 15.29
C ALA A 197 -0.54 -7.97 16.66
N GLU A 198 0.77 -8.10 16.91
CA GLU A 198 1.44 -7.60 18.11
C GLU A 198 1.31 -6.06 18.21
N ALA A 199 1.56 -5.32 17.13
CA ALA A 199 1.38 -3.87 17.10
C ALA A 199 -0.08 -3.44 17.40
N ARG A 200 -1.06 -4.20 16.88
CA ARG A 200 -2.49 -3.96 17.18
C ARG A 200 -2.83 -4.28 18.65
N ALA A 201 -2.26 -5.36 19.20
CA ALA A 201 -2.48 -5.75 20.59
C ALA A 201 -1.89 -4.72 21.56
N GLU A 202 -0.68 -4.21 21.29
CA GLU A 202 -0.07 -3.13 22.07
C GLU A 202 -0.89 -1.84 22.01
N GLN A 203 -1.41 -1.49 20.83
CA GLN A 203 -2.24 -0.30 20.64
C GLN A 203 -3.56 -0.41 21.42
N LEU A 204 -4.20 -1.59 21.41
CA LEU A 204 -5.40 -1.87 22.21
C LEU A 204 -5.11 -1.84 23.73
N GLN A 205 -3.96 -2.34 24.17
CA GLN A 205 -3.56 -2.29 25.58
C GLN A 205 -3.30 -0.86 26.06
N ARG A 206 -2.77 0.03 25.20
CA ARG A 206 -2.60 1.46 25.51
C ARG A 206 -3.93 2.20 25.64
N ILE A 207 -4.94 1.83 24.86
CA ILE A 207 -6.28 2.43 24.94
C ILE A 207 -7.02 1.97 26.20
N ARG A 208 -6.69 0.78 26.72
CA ARG A 208 -7.34 0.19 27.91
C ARG A 208 -6.70 0.61 29.25
N ARG A 209 -5.55 1.28 29.24
CA ARG A 209 -4.90 1.88 30.42
C ARG A 209 -5.22 3.36 30.50
#